data_AF-A0A9Q1RSL3-F1
#
_entry.id   AF-A0A9Q1RSL3-F1
#
_cell.length_a   1.000
_cell.length_b   1.000
_cell.length_c   1.000
_cell.angle_alpha   90.00
_cell.angle_beta   90.00
_cell.angle_gamma   90.00
#
_symmetry.space_group_name_H-M   'P 1'
#
loop_
_entity.id
_entity.type
_entity.pdbx_description
1 polymer ?
#
loop_
_entity_poly.entity_id
_entity_poly.type
_entity_poly.pdbx_seq_one_letter_code
_entity_poly.pdbx_strand_id
1 'polypeptide(L)'
;MSIPVGAYQPYLPGVPPWLNKGDNAWQMTAATLVGMQSMPGLVILYASIVKKKWAVNSAFMALYAFAAVLICWVLVGYRMAFGDKLLPFWAKGAPALGQKYLTGRGRMPETTHFFSDGTTIESPMHEPLYPMAAHVYFHFTFAAITMILLAGSVLARMNIKAWMAFVPLWLIFCYTVGAFSLWGGGFLYHWGVIDYSGGYVIHLSAGISGFTAAYWVGPRLKSDRERFPPNNVLLMLAGAGLLWMGWSGFNGGAPNAANVVAPLAVLNTNISAATSLLVWTTLDVFYFGKPSVIGAVQGMMTGLACVTPGAGVVQAWAAIVMGILAGSIPWYSMMILHKKSTFLQQVDDTLAVFHTHAVAGLLGGLLTGLLAEPTLCSIVLPVSNTKGAFYGRDGGMLFLKQIVAALFIIGWNIVATTLILLAIRLFIPLRMSDEQLMIGDDAVHGEEAYALWGDGEKYDPARHGWHGSTSPPETTQTGFVNGARGVTINL
;
A
#
# COMPACT_ATOMS: atom_id res chain seq x y z
N MET A 1 54.75 -9.11 -5.25
CA MET A 1 53.77 -9.44 -6.30
C MET A 1 52.71 -10.32 -5.64
N SER A 2 51.62 -9.74 -5.16
CA SER A 2 50.55 -10.46 -4.45
C SER A 2 49.58 -11.07 -5.47
N ILE A 3 49.35 -12.38 -5.34
CA ILE A 3 48.49 -13.19 -6.21
C ILE A 3 47.08 -12.56 -6.27
N PRO A 4 46.48 -12.40 -7.46
CA PRO A 4 45.11 -11.88 -7.59
C PRO A 4 44.14 -12.76 -6.79
N VAL A 5 43.32 -12.13 -5.95
CA VAL A 5 42.26 -12.80 -5.18
C VAL A 5 41.24 -13.34 -6.19
N GLY A 6 41.42 -14.59 -6.61
CA GLY A 6 40.58 -15.22 -7.62
C GLY A 6 39.12 -15.32 -7.17
N ALA A 7 38.19 -15.11 -8.11
CA ALA A 7 36.74 -15.10 -7.92
C ALA A 7 36.13 -16.44 -7.40
N TYR A 8 36.95 -17.46 -7.15
CA TYR A 8 36.55 -18.82 -6.79
C TYR A 8 37.21 -19.32 -5.50
N GLN A 9 37.22 -18.48 -4.45
CA GLN A 9 37.59 -18.91 -3.10
C GLN A 9 36.40 -19.60 -2.41
N PRO A 10 36.61 -20.69 -1.64
CA PRO A 10 35.55 -21.34 -0.86
C PRO A 10 34.92 -20.37 0.18
N TYR A 11 35.69 -19.35 0.59
CA TYR A 11 35.24 -18.22 1.39
C TYR A 11 35.29 -16.95 0.55
N LEU A 12 34.14 -16.55 0.02
CA LEU A 12 34.01 -15.27 -0.68
C LEU A 12 34.13 -14.12 0.34
N PRO A 13 35.00 -13.11 0.14
CA PRO A 13 35.09 -11.96 1.04
C PRO A 13 33.76 -11.23 1.27
N GLY A 14 32.81 -11.34 0.32
CA GLY A 14 31.45 -10.80 0.42
C GLY A 14 30.47 -11.64 1.25
N VAL A 15 30.88 -12.79 1.80
CA VAL A 15 30.04 -13.66 2.65
C VAL A 15 30.67 -13.75 4.04
N PRO A 16 30.44 -12.77 4.92
CA PRO A 16 30.99 -12.81 6.27
C PRO A 16 30.36 -13.96 7.10
N PRO A 17 31.01 -14.41 8.19
CA PRO A 17 30.55 -15.58 8.96
C PRO A 17 29.13 -15.49 9.54
N TRP A 18 28.63 -14.27 9.78
CA TRP A 18 27.27 -14.05 10.29
C TRP A 18 26.19 -14.07 9.21
N LEU A 19 26.54 -14.02 7.92
CA LEU A 19 25.57 -13.91 6.83
C LEU A 19 24.95 -15.28 6.53
N ASN A 20 23.64 -15.41 6.76
CA ASN A 20 22.86 -16.53 6.26
C ASN A 20 22.43 -16.23 4.82
N LYS A 21 22.91 -17.06 3.88
CA LYS A 21 22.60 -16.89 2.44
C LYS A 21 21.10 -17.06 2.14
N GLY A 22 20.42 -17.96 2.85
CA GLY A 22 18.99 -18.23 2.70
C GLY A 22 18.14 -17.06 3.20
N ASP A 23 18.42 -16.54 4.39
CA ASP A 23 17.70 -15.38 4.93
C ASP A 23 17.90 -14.15 4.04
N ASN A 24 19.14 -13.90 3.60
CA ASN A 24 19.43 -12.78 2.72
C ASN A 24 18.73 -12.92 1.35
N ALA A 25 18.76 -14.11 0.75
CA ALA A 25 18.08 -14.37 -0.53
C ALA A 25 16.55 -14.22 -0.40
N TRP A 26 15.96 -14.75 0.67
CA TRP A 26 14.53 -14.63 0.92
C TRP A 26 14.14 -13.17 1.17
N GLN A 27 14.88 -12.42 1.99
CA GLN A 27 14.54 -11.03 2.29
C GLN A 27 14.55 -10.14 1.04
N MET A 28 15.56 -10.27 0.16
CA MET A 28 15.61 -9.53 -1.11
C MET A 28 14.48 -9.94 -2.06
N THR A 29 14.16 -11.23 -2.11
CA THR A 29 13.07 -11.76 -2.93
C THR A 29 11.72 -11.25 -2.42
N ALA A 30 11.48 -11.34 -1.11
CA ALA A 30 10.28 -10.84 -0.45
C ALA A 30 10.11 -9.33 -0.68
N ALA A 31 11.18 -8.55 -0.52
CA ALA A 31 11.17 -7.11 -0.81
C ALA A 31 10.77 -6.83 -2.26
N THR A 32 11.30 -7.60 -3.22
CA THR A 32 10.97 -7.47 -4.64
C THR A 32 9.52 -7.84 -4.94
N LEU A 33 9.00 -8.90 -4.34
CA LEU A 33 7.59 -9.30 -4.46
C LEU A 33 6.65 -8.21 -3.94
N VAL A 34 6.97 -7.57 -2.82
CA VAL A 34 6.25 -6.41 -2.30
C VAL A 34 6.40 -5.20 -3.23
N GLY A 35 7.61 -4.97 -3.74
CA GLY A 35 7.88 -3.97 -4.76
C GLY A 35 6.98 -4.15 -5.98
N MET A 36 6.79 -5.39 -6.46
CA MET A 36 5.91 -5.73 -7.57
C MET A 36 4.43 -5.43 -7.30
N GLN A 37 3.98 -5.49 -6.05
CA GLN A 37 2.63 -5.06 -5.67
C GLN A 37 2.46 -3.56 -5.90
N SER A 38 3.49 -2.75 -5.67
CA SER A 38 3.48 -1.32 -5.99
C SER A 38 3.70 -1.07 -7.48
N MET A 39 4.87 -1.47 -7.99
CA MET A 39 5.35 -1.31 -9.35
C MET A 39 5.63 -2.71 -9.96
N PRO A 40 4.76 -3.27 -10.82
CA PRO A 40 3.70 -2.57 -11.54
C PRO A 40 2.27 -2.77 -11.00
N GLY A 41 2.04 -3.59 -9.96
CA GLY A 41 0.70 -4.04 -9.54
C GLY A 41 -0.34 -2.93 -9.34
N LEU A 42 -0.13 -2.03 -8.38
CA LEU A 42 -1.05 -0.93 -8.07
C LEU A 42 -1.08 0.12 -9.17
N VAL A 43 0.02 0.36 -9.88
CA VAL A 43 0.01 1.25 -11.06
C VAL A 43 -0.98 0.76 -12.09
N ILE A 44 -0.89 -0.53 -12.46
CA ILE A 44 -1.80 -1.15 -13.42
C ILE A 44 -3.23 -1.11 -12.87
N LEU A 45 -3.43 -1.48 -11.61
CA LEU A 45 -4.76 -1.51 -10.99
C LEU A 45 -5.41 -0.12 -11.00
N TYR A 46 -4.69 0.92 -10.57
CA TYR A 46 -5.23 2.26 -10.44
C TYR A 46 -5.44 2.95 -11.77
N ALA A 47 -4.54 2.74 -12.74
CA ALA A 47 -4.72 3.25 -14.08
C ALA A 47 -5.98 2.66 -14.74
N SER A 48 -6.34 1.42 -14.43
CA SER A 48 -7.38 0.67 -15.14
C SER A 48 -8.76 0.68 -14.45
N ILE A 49 -8.80 0.82 -13.13
CA ILE A 49 -10.06 0.83 -12.34
C ILE A 49 -10.81 2.17 -12.39
N VAL A 50 -10.14 3.24 -12.81
CA VAL A 50 -10.73 4.58 -12.98
C VAL A 50 -11.25 4.79 -14.41
N LYS A 51 -11.95 5.90 -14.67
CA LYS A 51 -12.32 6.29 -16.05
C LYS A 51 -11.08 6.54 -16.93
N LYS A 52 -11.19 6.38 -18.25
CA LYS A 52 -10.09 6.62 -19.22
C LYS A 52 -9.37 7.95 -18.97
N LYS A 53 -10.14 9.03 -18.78
CA LYS A 53 -9.63 10.39 -18.55
C LYS A 53 -8.82 10.57 -17.25
N TRP A 54 -8.67 9.53 -16.43
CA TRP A 54 -7.94 9.57 -15.16
C TRP A 54 -6.83 8.52 -15.07
N ALA A 55 -6.62 7.74 -16.14
CA ALA A 55 -5.72 6.60 -16.12
C ALA A 55 -4.25 7.03 -15.95
N VAL A 56 -3.82 8.06 -16.70
CA VAL A 56 -2.44 8.57 -16.65
C VAL A 56 -2.16 9.18 -15.29
N ASN A 57 -3.03 10.08 -14.82
CA ASN A 57 -2.83 10.71 -13.52
C ASN A 57 -2.82 9.69 -12.37
N SER A 58 -3.67 8.66 -12.42
CA SER A 58 -3.71 7.63 -11.37
C SER A 58 -2.45 6.74 -11.37
N ALA A 59 -1.95 6.35 -12.54
CA ALA A 59 -0.65 5.67 -12.67
C ALA A 59 0.49 6.56 -12.15
N PHE A 60 0.51 7.84 -12.56
CA PHE A 60 1.55 8.77 -12.21
C PHE A 60 1.59 9.07 -10.71
N MET A 61 0.44 9.20 -10.05
CA MET A 61 0.37 9.34 -8.59
C MET A 61 1.06 8.17 -7.87
N ALA A 62 0.84 6.93 -8.33
CA ALA A 62 1.47 5.74 -7.77
C ALA A 62 2.98 5.69 -8.06
N LEU A 63 3.39 5.96 -9.31
CA LEU A 63 4.80 6.03 -9.72
C LEU A 63 5.57 7.10 -8.92
N TYR A 64 5.02 8.31 -8.82
CA TYR A 64 5.59 9.40 -8.05
C TYR A 64 5.73 9.00 -6.57
N ALA A 65 4.69 8.43 -5.98
CA ALA A 65 4.72 8.02 -4.57
C ALA A 65 5.83 6.99 -4.31
N PHE A 66 5.97 5.98 -5.19
CA PHE A 66 7.03 4.98 -5.08
C PHE A 66 8.43 5.62 -5.09
N ALA A 67 8.70 6.51 -6.06
CA ALA A 67 9.99 7.16 -6.21
C ALA A 67 10.29 8.17 -5.08
N ALA A 68 9.33 9.02 -4.74
CA ALA A 68 9.48 10.02 -3.69
C ALA A 68 9.66 9.38 -2.31
N VAL A 69 8.91 8.32 -2.02
CA VAL A 69 9.08 7.55 -0.78
C VAL A 69 10.48 6.95 -0.72
N LEU A 70 11.00 6.35 -1.80
CA LEU A 70 12.35 5.77 -1.78
C LEU A 70 13.42 6.79 -1.36
N ILE A 71 13.39 7.97 -1.99
CA ILE A 71 14.37 9.02 -1.70
C ILE A 71 14.21 9.53 -0.28
N CYS A 72 12.99 9.85 0.16
CA CYS A 72 12.76 10.32 1.54
C CYS A 72 13.12 9.25 2.57
N TRP A 73 12.86 7.97 2.26
CA TRP A 73 13.14 6.83 3.12
C TRP A 73 14.62 6.67 3.41
N VAL A 74 15.46 6.69 2.37
CA VAL A 74 16.91 6.54 2.55
C VAL A 74 17.58 7.79 3.13
N LEU A 75 17.02 8.98 2.92
CA LEU A 75 17.56 10.23 3.47
C LEU A 75 17.23 10.43 4.95
N VAL A 76 16.03 10.01 5.38
CA VAL A 76 15.59 10.27 6.76
C VAL A 76 14.55 9.25 7.27
N GLY A 77 13.62 8.81 6.42
CA GLY A 77 12.43 8.06 6.84
C GLY A 77 12.72 6.71 7.49
N TYR A 78 13.68 5.94 6.99
CA TYR A 78 14.05 4.64 7.57
C TYR A 78 14.46 4.80 9.03
N ARG A 79 15.34 5.77 9.31
CA ARG A 79 15.83 6.04 10.68
C ARG A 79 14.72 6.56 11.59
N MET A 80 13.73 7.27 11.06
CA MET A 80 12.55 7.70 11.84
C MET A 80 11.58 6.55 12.14
N ALA A 81 11.59 5.49 11.34
CA ALA A 81 10.78 4.30 11.57
C ALA A 81 11.48 3.27 12.46
N PHE A 82 12.81 3.23 12.48
CA PHE A 82 13.57 2.08 12.98
C PHE A 82 14.87 2.41 13.74
N GLY A 83 15.26 3.68 13.78
CA GLY A 83 16.50 4.15 14.40
C GLY A 83 16.33 4.49 15.88
N ASP A 84 17.11 5.48 16.32
CA ASP A 84 17.16 5.88 17.73
C ASP A 84 15.89 6.60 18.18
N LYS A 85 15.35 6.22 19.33
CA LYS A 85 14.16 6.82 19.93
C LYS A 85 14.34 8.32 20.14
N LEU A 86 13.37 9.09 19.65
CA LEU A 86 13.20 10.52 19.94
C LEU A 86 12.09 10.72 20.97
N LEU A 87 10.94 10.10 20.72
CA LEU A 87 9.74 10.07 21.56
C LEU A 87 9.29 8.62 21.74
N PRO A 88 8.45 8.29 22.74
CA PRO A 88 7.94 6.92 22.92
C PRO A 88 7.28 6.29 21.68
N PHE A 89 6.81 7.12 20.75
CA PHE A 89 6.12 6.72 19.53
C PHE A 89 6.84 7.15 18.24
N TRP A 90 8.05 7.72 18.30
CA TRP A 90 8.75 8.21 17.11
C TRP A 90 10.29 8.24 17.26
N ALA A 91 11.03 7.96 16.18
CA ALA A 91 12.50 7.99 16.18
C ALA A 91 13.11 9.22 15.49
N LYS A 92 14.42 9.40 15.73
CA LYS A 92 15.26 10.46 15.16
C LYS A 92 15.56 10.16 13.69
N GLY A 93 15.42 11.19 12.86
CA GLY A 93 15.80 11.12 11.45
C GLY A 93 17.29 11.17 11.24
N ALA A 94 17.80 10.32 10.34
CA ALA A 94 19.17 10.33 9.86
C ALA A 94 19.27 9.61 8.49
N PRO A 95 20.36 9.82 7.71
CA PRO A 95 20.57 9.10 6.46
C PRO A 95 20.90 7.61 6.67
N ALA A 96 20.29 6.76 5.85
CA ALA A 96 20.54 5.32 5.74
C ALA A 96 21.28 4.95 4.43
N LEU A 97 22.28 5.76 4.04
CA LEU A 97 23.02 5.63 2.77
C LEU A 97 24.48 5.19 2.94
N GLY A 98 25.03 5.29 4.15
CA GLY A 98 26.44 5.01 4.39
C GLY A 98 26.78 3.54 4.13
N GLN A 99 27.81 3.27 3.34
CA GLN A 99 28.26 1.90 3.03
C GLN A 99 28.44 1.06 4.30
N LYS A 100 29.15 1.59 5.31
CA LYS A 100 29.39 0.89 6.59
C LYS A 100 28.09 0.48 7.28
N TYR A 101 27.06 1.32 7.20
CA TYR A 101 25.74 1.03 7.75
C TYR A 101 25.08 -0.09 6.94
N LEU A 102 25.00 0.07 5.62
CA LEU A 102 24.28 -0.81 4.72
C LEU A 102 24.87 -2.22 4.58
N THR A 103 26.20 -2.36 4.66
CA THR A 103 26.90 -3.66 4.57
C THR A 103 27.03 -4.36 5.92
N GLY A 104 26.72 -3.67 7.03
CA GLY A 104 26.71 -4.27 8.36
C GLY A 104 25.53 -5.20 8.55
N ARG A 105 25.61 -6.11 9.53
CA ARG A 105 24.49 -6.98 9.95
C ARG A 105 23.29 -6.13 10.39
N GLY A 106 22.10 -6.59 10.05
CA GLY A 106 20.83 -6.02 10.50
C GLY A 106 20.75 -5.82 12.02
N ARG A 107 20.19 -4.69 12.50
CA ARG A 107 20.04 -4.38 13.94
C ARG A 107 18.80 -3.55 14.23
N MET A 108 17.77 -4.18 14.82
CA MET A 108 16.42 -3.60 14.91
C MET A 108 15.70 -4.06 16.19
N PRO A 109 14.98 -3.23 16.93
CA PRO A 109 15.08 -1.78 16.92
C PRO A 109 16.48 -1.34 17.34
N GLU A 110 16.93 -0.17 16.86
CA GLU A 110 18.26 0.34 17.24
C GLU A 110 18.30 0.87 18.68
N THR A 111 17.14 1.15 19.27
CA THR A 111 17.04 1.57 20.67
C THR A 111 16.83 0.38 21.59
N THR A 112 17.72 0.20 22.56
CA THR A 112 17.48 -0.72 23.68
C THR A 112 16.50 -0.09 24.67
N HIS A 113 15.40 -0.79 24.95
CA HIS A 113 14.50 -0.45 26.04
C HIS A 113 14.82 -1.28 27.28
N PHE A 114 14.77 -0.62 28.44
CA PHE A 114 15.00 -1.23 29.74
C PHE A 114 13.72 -1.14 30.58
N PHE A 115 13.49 -2.14 31.41
CA PHE A 115 12.47 -2.08 32.46
C PHE A 115 12.78 -0.96 33.47
N SER A 116 11.85 -0.72 34.39
CA SER A 116 11.97 0.31 35.44
C SER A 116 13.21 0.19 36.33
N ASP A 117 13.88 -0.97 36.33
CA ASP A 117 15.14 -1.18 37.06
C ASP A 117 16.37 -0.57 36.37
N GLY A 118 16.23 -0.13 35.11
CA GLY A 118 17.30 0.50 34.33
C GLY A 118 18.42 -0.46 33.88
N THR A 119 18.32 -1.75 34.20
CA THR A 119 19.36 -2.75 33.92
C THR A 119 18.86 -3.91 33.06
N THR A 120 17.58 -4.27 33.19
CA THR A 120 17.00 -5.41 32.49
C THR A 120 16.41 -4.96 31.17
N ILE A 121 16.88 -5.54 30.06
CA ILE A 121 16.37 -5.24 28.72
C ILE A 121 14.92 -5.75 28.60
N GLU A 122 13.99 -4.86 28.21
CA GLU A 122 12.57 -5.19 28.03
C GLU A 122 12.33 -6.03 26.77
N SER A 123 13.01 -5.70 25.67
CA SER A 123 12.98 -6.49 24.44
C SER A 123 14.36 -6.48 23.80
N PRO A 124 14.92 -7.66 23.47
CA PRO A 124 16.24 -7.73 22.87
C PRO A 124 16.24 -7.13 21.46
N MET A 125 17.38 -6.58 21.05
CA MET A 125 17.60 -6.17 19.67
C MET A 125 17.58 -7.40 18.76
N HIS A 126 16.72 -7.39 17.75
CA HIS A 126 16.68 -8.36 16.68
C HIS A 126 17.83 -8.09 15.70
N GLU A 127 18.73 -9.07 15.56
CA GLU A 127 19.86 -9.02 14.64
C GLU A 127 19.68 -10.07 13.53
N PRO A 128 18.92 -9.79 12.44
CA PRO A 128 18.75 -10.75 11.37
C PRO A 128 20.10 -11.09 10.71
N LEU A 129 20.19 -12.28 10.13
CA LEU A 129 21.42 -12.80 9.52
C LEU A 129 21.59 -12.33 8.07
N TYR A 130 21.23 -11.07 7.79
CA TYR A 130 21.41 -10.41 6.49
C TYR A 130 21.89 -8.95 6.66
N PRO A 131 22.40 -8.28 5.61
CA PRO A 131 22.88 -6.91 5.71
C PRO A 131 21.74 -5.89 5.90
N MET A 132 22.01 -4.77 6.57
CA MET A 132 21.05 -3.66 6.76
C MET A 132 20.39 -3.21 5.45
N ALA A 133 21.12 -3.25 4.32
CA ALA A 133 20.56 -2.91 3.01
C ALA A 133 19.29 -3.71 2.65
N ALA A 134 19.24 -5.00 2.99
CA ALA A 134 18.06 -5.82 2.74
C ALA A 134 16.86 -5.37 3.59
N HIS A 135 17.11 -4.99 4.85
CA HIS A 135 16.07 -4.45 5.74
C HIS A 135 15.56 -3.09 5.27
N VAL A 136 16.47 -2.19 4.89
CA VAL A 136 16.14 -0.85 4.40
C VAL A 136 15.26 -0.94 3.16
N TYR A 137 15.61 -1.83 2.22
CA TYR A 137 14.84 -2.04 1.00
C TYR A 137 13.49 -2.73 1.25
N PHE A 138 13.43 -3.76 2.10
CA PHE A 138 12.17 -4.42 2.44
C PHE A 138 11.15 -3.47 3.06
N HIS A 139 11.55 -2.68 4.05
CA HIS A 139 10.60 -1.74 4.66
C HIS A 139 10.34 -0.49 3.82
N PHE A 140 11.22 -0.15 2.87
CA PHE A 140 10.89 0.82 1.83
C PHE A 140 9.65 0.38 1.05
N THR A 141 9.58 -0.90 0.63
CA THR A 141 8.45 -1.34 -0.19
C THR A 141 7.14 -1.35 0.60
N PHE A 142 7.16 -1.57 1.92
CA PHE A 142 6.02 -1.32 2.81
C PHE A 142 5.64 0.15 2.93
N ALA A 143 6.61 1.06 3.05
CA ALA A 143 6.35 2.49 3.09
C ALA A 143 5.71 2.97 1.78
N ALA A 144 6.26 2.54 0.65
CA ALA A 144 5.80 2.92 -0.68
C ALA A 144 4.39 2.39 -0.96
N ILE A 145 4.12 1.11 -0.71
CA ILE A 145 2.80 0.53 -0.96
C ILE A 145 1.73 1.20 -0.09
N THR A 146 2.05 1.55 1.16
CA THR A 146 1.11 2.28 2.05
C THR A 146 0.69 3.61 1.44
N MET A 147 1.65 4.34 0.84
CA MET A 147 1.35 5.59 0.17
C MET A 147 0.54 5.45 -1.10
N ILE A 148 0.80 4.41 -1.86
CA ILE A 148 0.00 4.13 -3.03
C ILE A 148 -1.42 3.72 -2.60
N LEU A 149 -1.59 2.85 -1.60
CA LEU A 149 -2.92 2.45 -1.09
C LEU A 149 -3.80 3.66 -0.70
N LEU A 150 -3.21 4.64 0.00
CA LEU A 150 -3.91 5.88 0.35
C LEU A 150 -4.36 6.64 -0.90
N ALA A 151 -3.54 6.69 -1.95
CA ALA A 151 -3.85 7.37 -3.20
C ALA A 151 -5.19 6.91 -3.78
N GLY A 152 -5.55 5.64 -3.60
CA GLY A 152 -6.83 5.05 -4.00
C GLY A 152 -8.06 5.82 -3.49
N SER A 153 -7.99 6.43 -2.31
CA SER A 153 -9.08 7.28 -1.81
C SER A 153 -9.18 8.59 -2.55
N VAL A 154 -8.07 9.05 -3.13
CA VAL A 154 -7.92 10.40 -3.66
C VAL A 154 -7.80 10.55 -5.17
N LEU A 155 -7.84 9.43 -5.90
CA LEU A 155 -7.78 9.39 -7.37
C LEU A 155 -8.90 10.22 -8.00
N ALA A 156 -8.64 10.70 -9.22
CA ALA A 156 -9.58 11.41 -10.09
C ALA A 156 -10.07 12.79 -9.59
N ARG A 157 -9.45 13.38 -8.55
CA ARG A 157 -9.74 14.77 -8.15
C ARG A 157 -8.67 15.53 -7.38
N MET A 158 -7.74 14.84 -6.73
CA MET A 158 -6.67 15.54 -6.00
C MET A 158 -5.72 16.23 -6.97
N ASN A 159 -5.36 17.48 -6.66
CA ASN A 159 -4.36 18.22 -7.42
C ASN A 159 -3.01 17.49 -7.34
N ILE A 160 -2.38 17.21 -8.47
CA ILE A 160 -1.12 16.45 -8.51
C ILE A 160 0.00 17.15 -7.75
N LYS A 161 0.07 18.48 -7.75
CA LYS A 161 1.07 19.24 -6.98
C LYS A 161 0.83 19.10 -5.47
N ALA A 162 -0.44 19.06 -5.05
CA ALA A 162 -0.79 18.81 -3.65
C ALA A 162 -0.43 17.36 -3.26
N TRP A 163 -0.65 16.38 -4.15
CA TRP A 163 -0.21 15.00 -3.95
C TRP A 163 1.31 14.91 -3.78
N MET A 164 2.06 15.62 -4.63
CA MET A 164 3.52 15.64 -4.58
C MET A 164 4.06 16.19 -3.26
N ALA A 165 3.43 17.23 -2.70
CA ALA A 165 3.77 17.73 -1.37
C ALA A 165 3.29 16.78 -0.24
N PHE A 166 2.14 16.15 -0.42
CA PHE A 166 1.52 15.29 0.58
C PHE A 166 2.32 14.02 0.86
N VAL A 167 2.81 13.33 -0.18
CA VAL A 167 3.55 12.06 -0.05
C VAL A 167 4.73 12.13 0.93
N PRO A 168 5.73 13.03 0.77
CA PRO A 168 6.85 13.09 1.69
C PRO A 168 6.42 13.51 3.10
N LEU A 169 5.47 14.45 3.22
CA LEU A 169 4.99 14.89 4.53
C LEU A 169 4.27 13.76 5.28
N TRP A 170 3.39 13.01 4.61
CA TRP A 170 2.68 11.91 5.25
C TRP A 170 3.61 10.75 5.60
N LEU A 171 4.57 10.42 4.74
CA LEU A 171 5.61 9.43 5.07
C LEU A 171 6.28 9.79 6.41
N ILE A 172 6.72 11.04 6.55
CA ILE A 172 7.44 11.49 7.74
C ILE A 172 6.54 11.55 8.96
N PHE A 173 5.37 12.19 8.89
CA PHE A 173 4.58 12.48 10.09
C PHE A 173 3.54 11.41 10.44
N CYS A 174 3.20 10.50 9.53
CA CYS A 174 2.23 9.43 9.78
C CYS A 174 2.88 8.05 9.71
N TYR A 175 3.49 7.69 8.57
CA TYR A 175 4.00 6.34 8.37
C TYR A 175 5.09 5.98 9.38
N THR A 176 6.11 6.84 9.52
CA THR A 176 7.25 6.53 10.40
C THR A 176 6.84 6.50 11.88
N VAL A 177 5.82 7.27 12.28
CA VAL A 177 5.24 7.21 13.64
C VAL A 177 4.57 5.86 13.87
N GLY A 178 3.73 5.40 12.93
CA GLY A 178 3.09 4.09 13.02
C GLY A 178 4.12 2.95 13.04
N ALA A 179 5.06 2.98 12.09
CA ALA A 179 6.12 1.98 11.97
C ALA A 179 7.02 1.93 13.22
N PHE A 180 7.46 3.07 13.74
CA PHE A 180 8.25 3.09 14.97
C PHE A 180 7.45 2.57 16.17
N SER A 181 6.21 3.04 16.32
CA SER A 181 5.34 2.64 17.43
C SER A 181 5.14 1.13 17.52
N LEU A 182 4.94 0.46 16.37
CA LEU A 182 4.56 -0.96 16.29
C LEU A 182 5.71 -1.92 15.95
N TRP A 183 6.75 -1.47 15.25
CA TRP A 183 7.86 -2.31 14.78
C TRP A 183 9.24 -1.82 15.20
N GLY A 184 9.45 -0.50 15.18
CA GLY A 184 10.76 0.12 15.41
C GLY A 184 11.18 0.31 16.85
N GLY A 185 10.53 -0.35 17.83
CA GLY A 185 10.86 -0.23 19.24
C GLY A 185 10.13 0.91 19.96
N GLY A 186 8.98 1.33 19.46
CA GLY A 186 8.10 2.25 20.17
C GLY A 186 7.26 1.57 21.25
N PHE A 187 6.42 2.37 21.91
CA PHE A 187 5.67 1.91 23.09
C PHE A 187 4.71 0.73 22.80
N LEU A 188 4.09 0.64 21.62
CA LEU A 188 3.17 -0.46 21.28
C LEU A 188 3.94 -1.77 21.03
N TYR A 189 5.11 -1.68 20.40
CA TYR A 189 6.04 -2.81 20.22
C TYR A 189 6.39 -3.43 21.56
N HIS A 190 6.88 -2.62 22.52
CA HIS A 190 7.25 -3.10 23.85
C HIS A 190 6.06 -3.55 24.69
N TRP A 191 4.90 -2.92 24.49
CA TRP A 191 3.67 -3.38 25.13
C TRP A 191 3.18 -4.73 24.60
N GLY A 192 3.73 -5.24 23.49
CA GLY A 192 3.41 -6.56 22.93
C GLY A 192 2.13 -6.56 22.09
N VAL A 193 1.86 -5.45 21.41
CA VAL A 193 0.86 -5.41 20.33
C VAL A 193 1.37 -6.23 19.16
N ILE A 194 0.50 -7.03 18.56
CA ILE A 194 0.82 -7.79 17.36
C ILE A 194 0.36 -7.02 16.14
N ASP A 195 1.32 -6.63 15.31
CA ASP A 195 1.08 -6.24 13.93
C ASP A 195 2.10 -6.93 13.04
N TYR A 196 1.85 -8.20 12.72
CA TYR A 196 2.85 -9.09 12.11
C TYR A 196 3.46 -8.53 10.82
N SER A 197 2.63 -8.00 9.90
CA SER A 197 3.11 -7.43 8.64
C SER A 197 2.42 -6.13 8.20
N GLY A 198 1.55 -5.51 9.01
CA GLY A 198 1.03 -4.17 8.74
C GLY A 198 -0.48 -4.02 8.64
N GLY A 199 -1.25 -4.78 9.42
CA GLY A 199 -2.67 -4.52 9.62
C GLY A 199 -2.92 -3.09 10.09
N TYR A 200 -2.09 -2.59 11.01
CA TYR A 200 -2.23 -1.24 11.54
C TYR A 200 -1.31 -0.23 10.86
N VAL A 201 -0.02 -0.53 10.74
CA VAL A 201 0.96 0.39 10.11
C VAL A 201 0.63 0.69 8.64
N ILE A 202 0.07 -0.29 7.92
CA ILE A 202 -0.19 -0.16 6.47
C ILE A 202 -1.69 0.02 6.23
N HIS A 203 -2.52 -0.98 6.53
CA HIS A 203 -3.91 -0.96 6.08
C HIS A 203 -4.81 0.01 6.85
N LEU A 204 -4.77 -0.03 8.19
CA LEU A 204 -5.54 0.92 9.01
C LEU A 204 -5.05 2.35 8.80
N SER A 205 -3.72 2.57 8.82
CA SER A 205 -3.11 3.88 8.59
C SER A 205 -3.50 4.47 7.23
N ALA A 206 -3.37 3.70 6.14
CA ALA A 206 -3.71 4.15 4.79
C ALA A 206 -5.20 4.39 4.61
N GLY A 207 -6.07 3.48 5.11
CA GLY A 207 -7.51 3.62 4.94
C GLY A 207 -8.10 4.80 5.73
N ILE A 208 -7.64 5.03 6.97
CA ILE A 208 -8.08 6.18 7.78
C ILE A 208 -7.56 7.49 7.19
N SER A 209 -6.29 7.53 6.79
CA SER A 209 -5.71 8.71 6.17
C SER A 209 -6.32 9.00 4.80
N GLY A 210 -6.62 7.96 4.01
CA GLY A 210 -7.30 8.09 2.72
C GLY A 210 -8.70 8.67 2.88
N PHE A 211 -9.49 8.17 3.83
CA PHE A 211 -10.80 8.73 4.15
C PHE A 211 -10.72 10.18 4.65
N THR A 212 -9.77 10.46 5.54
CA THR A 212 -9.51 11.82 6.04
C THR A 212 -9.09 12.77 4.91
N ALA A 213 -8.22 12.30 4.00
CA ALA A 213 -7.80 13.07 2.85
C ALA A 213 -8.93 13.31 1.86
N ALA A 214 -9.79 12.31 1.62
CA ALA A 214 -10.97 12.45 0.79
C ALA A 214 -11.95 13.49 1.35
N TYR A 215 -12.11 13.56 2.67
CA TYR A 215 -12.91 14.60 3.31
C TYR A 215 -12.37 16.01 3.03
N TRP A 216 -11.06 16.24 3.23
CA TRP A 216 -10.46 17.57 3.03
C TRP A 216 -10.28 17.98 1.57
N VAL A 217 -10.02 17.03 0.67
CA VAL A 217 -9.96 17.31 -0.78
C VAL A 217 -11.35 17.62 -1.33
N GLY A 218 -12.39 16.99 -0.78
CA GLY A 218 -13.75 17.14 -1.26
C GLY A 218 -14.08 16.25 -2.47
N PRO A 219 -15.34 16.29 -2.94
CA PRO A 219 -15.88 15.27 -3.84
C PRO A 219 -15.46 15.47 -5.30
N ARG A 220 -15.41 14.37 -6.06
CA ARG A 220 -15.44 14.39 -7.53
C ARG A 220 -16.73 15.02 -8.05
N LEU A 221 -16.75 15.33 -9.34
CA LEU A 221 -17.96 15.77 -10.03
C LEU A 221 -19.10 14.78 -9.81
N LYS A 222 -20.33 15.29 -9.66
CA LYS A 222 -21.52 14.48 -9.44
C LYS A 222 -21.70 13.41 -10.53
N SER A 223 -21.48 13.77 -11.79
CA SER A 223 -21.52 12.87 -12.94
C SER A 223 -20.48 11.74 -12.88
N ASP A 224 -19.30 12.01 -12.31
CA ASP A 224 -18.28 11.00 -12.08
C ASP A 224 -18.64 10.09 -10.91
N ARG A 225 -19.26 10.61 -9.85
CA ARG A 225 -19.70 9.83 -8.68
C ARG A 225 -20.86 8.89 -8.99
N GLU A 226 -21.83 9.34 -9.80
CA GLU A 226 -23.00 8.55 -10.18
C GLU A 226 -22.64 7.43 -11.16
N ARG A 227 -21.61 7.63 -11.99
CA ARG A 227 -21.16 6.63 -12.98
C ARG A 227 -19.65 6.67 -13.10
N PHE A 228 -18.95 5.73 -12.44
CA PHE A 228 -17.48 5.62 -12.46
C PHE A 228 -16.99 4.23 -12.96
N PRO A 229 -17.25 3.86 -14.23
CA PRO A 229 -16.82 2.57 -14.75
C PRO A 229 -15.28 2.52 -14.90
N PRO A 230 -14.67 1.35 -14.68
CA PRO A 230 -13.27 1.11 -15.02
C PRO A 230 -13.07 1.19 -16.54
N ASN A 231 -11.91 1.68 -16.98
CA ASN A 231 -11.58 1.71 -18.39
C ASN A 231 -11.10 0.35 -18.93
N ASN A 232 -10.52 -0.50 -18.09
CA ASN A 232 -10.05 -1.83 -18.50
C ASN A 232 -10.09 -2.84 -17.35
N VAL A 233 -11.14 -3.67 -17.30
CA VAL A 233 -11.31 -4.68 -16.25
C VAL A 233 -10.25 -5.78 -16.29
N LEU A 234 -9.70 -6.10 -17.47
CA LEU A 234 -8.70 -7.16 -17.62
C LEU A 234 -7.33 -6.72 -17.07
N LEU A 235 -6.93 -5.48 -17.34
CA LEU A 235 -5.73 -4.90 -16.74
C LEU A 235 -5.90 -4.74 -15.23
N MET A 236 -7.10 -4.33 -14.77
CA MET A 236 -7.41 -4.30 -13.34
C MET A 236 -7.17 -5.66 -12.69
N LEU A 237 -7.62 -6.75 -13.33
CA LEU A 237 -7.35 -8.11 -12.86
C LEU A 237 -5.86 -8.48 -12.87
N ALA A 238 -5.09 -8.07 -13.89
CA ALA A 238 -3.65 -8.29 -13.93
C ALA A 238 -2.94 -7.60 -12.74
N GLY A 239 -3.29 -6.34 -12.47
CA GLY A 239 -2.79 -5.60 -11.31
C GLY A 239 -3.18 -6.25 -9.98
N ALA A 240 -4.43 -6.70 -9.86
CA ALA A 240 -4.90 -7.45 -8.69
C ALA A 240 -4.17 -8.79 -8.50
N GLY A 241 -3.89 -9.52 -9.58
CA GLY A 241 -3.12 -10.76 -9.53
C GLY A 241 -1.69 -10.55 -9.00
N LEU A 242 -1.03 -9.48 -9.44
CA LEU A 242 0.28 -9.08 -8.91
C LEU A 242 0.21 -8.73 -7.42
N LEU A 243 -0.86 -8.05 -6.99
CA LEU A 243 -1.10 -7.79 -5.57
C LEU A 243 -1.21 -9.08 -4.76
N TRP A 244 -1.98 -10.07 -5.23
CA TRP A 244 -2.13 -11.34 -4.54
C TRP A 244 -0.78 -12.05 -4.41
N MET A 245 -0.10 -12.28 -5.54
CA MET A 245 1.11 -13.09 -5.54
C MET A 245 2.24 -12.41 -4.76
N GLY A 246 2.36 -11.08 -4.90
CA GLY A 246 3.35 -10.29 -4.18
C GLY A 246 3.13 -10.29 -2.66
N TRP A 247 1.90 -10.53 -2.19
CA TRP A 247 1.58 -10.62 -0.76
C TRP A 247 2.29 -11.79 -0.06
N SER A 248 2.76 -12.78 -0.83
CA SER A 248 3.64 -13.85 -0.31
C SER A 248 4.96 -13.28 0.23
N GLY A 249 5.54 -12.27 -0.44
CA GLY A 249 6.69 -11.54 0.08
C GLY A 249 6.31 -10.62 1.24
N PHE A 250 5.12 -10.02 1.19
CA PHE A 250 4.62 -9.11 2.22
C PHE A 250 4.48 -9.81 3.57
N ASN A 251 3.73 -10.91 3.63
CA ASN A 251 3.53 -11.63 4.88
C ASN A 251 4.67 -12.61 5.16
N GLY A 252 5.20 -13.29 4.14
CA GLY A 252 6.28 -14.28 4.33
C GLY A 252 7.65 -13.67 4.62
N GLY A 253 7.90 -12.41 4.26
CA GLY A 253 9.15 -11.69 4.57
C GLY A 253 9.15 -10.98 5.92
N ALA A 254 7.98 -10.77 6.52
CA ALA A 254 7.84 -10.00 7.76
C ALA A 254 8.59 -10.58 8.99
N PRO A 255 8.78 -11.90 9.13
CA PRO A 255 9.63 -12.47 10.19
C PRO A 255 11.11 -12.12 10.10
N ASN A 256 11.56 -11.46 9.02
CA ASN A 256 12.96 -11.08 8.80
C ASN A 256 13.92 -12.28 8.78
N ALA A 257 13.41 -13.47 8.46
CA ALA A 257 14.17 -14.71 8.30
C ALA A 257 13.36 -15.73 7.49
N ALA A 258 14.04 -16.65 6.82
CA ALA A 258 13.43 -17.81 6.19
C ALA A 258 13.16 -18.91 7.25
N ASN A 259 12.35 -18.59 8.25
CA ASN A 259 12.07 -19.46 9.40
C ASN A 259 10.85 -20.37 9.16
N VAL A 260 10.52 -21.22 10.14
CA VAL A 260 9.41 -22.19 10.07
C VAL A 260 8.02 -21.54 10.03
N VAL A 261 7.89 -20.27 10.41
CA VAL A 261 6.63 -19.51 10.41
C VAL A 261 6.39 -18.78 9.09
N ALA A 262 7.46 -18.38 8.38
CA ALA A 262 7.35 -17.73 7.07
C ALA A 262 6.45 -18.49 6.06
N PRO A 263 6.62 -19.81 5.81
CA PRO A 263 5.75 -20.54 4.90
C PRO A 263 4.31 -20.67 5.42
N LEU A 264 4.10 -20.76 6.74
CA LEU A 264 2.77 -20.74 7.34
C LEU A 264 2.06 -19.39 7.06
N ALA A 265 2.77 -18.27 7.20
CA ALA A 265 2.22 -16.96 6.91
C ALA A 265 1.81 -16.82 5.44
N VAL A 266 2.62 -17.33 4.50
CA VAL A 266 2.27 -17.38 3.08
C VAL A 266 1.03 -18.23 2.83
N LEU A 267 0.92 -19.39 3.47
CA LEU A 267 -0.25 -20.26 3.34
C LEU A 267 -1.53 -19.59 3.88
N ASN A 268 -1.47 -19.03 5.09
CA ASN A 268 -2.57 -18.31 5.72
C ASN A 268 -3.03 -17.11 4.88
N THR A 269 -2.08 -16.42 4.24
CA THR A 269 -2.35 -15.31 3.32
C THR A 269 -3.25 -15.76 2.16
N ASN A 270 -2.89 -16.86 1.50
CA ASN A 270 -3.63 -17.38 0.37
C ASN A 270 -4.99 -17.97 0.77
N ILE A 271 -5.05 -18.68 1.91
CA ILE A 271 -6.30 -19.23 2.45
C ILE A 271 -7.30 -18.09 2.73
N SER A 272 -6.86 -17.03 3.41
CA SER A 272 -7.74 -15.92 3.75
C SER A 272 -8.21 -15.15 2.52
N ALA A 273 -7.31 -14.87 1.57
CA ALA A 273 -7.63 -14.21 0.31
C ALA A 273 -8.68 -15.00 -0.51
N ALA A 274 -8.45 -16.30 -0.70
CA ALA A 274 -9.35 -17.18 -1.44
C ALA A 274 -10.72 -17.26 -0.76
N THR A 275 -10.75 -17.47 0.56
CA THR A 275 -12.00 -17.57 1.32
C THR A 275 -12.79 -16.26 1.24
N SER A 276 -12.12 -15.11 1.41
CA SER A 276 -12.75 -13.80 1.35
C SER A 276 -13.31 -13.47 -0.03
N LEU A 277 -12.57 -13.79 -1.11
CA LEU A 277 -13.05 -13.64 -2.48
C LEU A 277 -14.31 -14.48 -2.72
N LEU A 278 -14.31 -15.75 -2.30
CA LEU A 278 -15.46 -16.64 -2.48
C LEU A 278 -16.68 -16.12 -1.71
N VAL A 279 -16.51 -15.74 -0.44
CA VAL A 279 -17.60 -15.19 0.37
C VAL A 279 -18.15 -13.90 -0.23
N TRP A 280 -17.28 -12.97 -0.63
CA TRP A 280 -17.70 -11.72 -1.27
C TRP A 280 -18.49 -11.99 -2.56
N THR A 281 -17.97 -12.87 -3.42
CA THR A 281 -18.63 -13.21 -4.70
C THR A 281 -19.98 -13.88 -4.46
N THR A 282 -20.06 -14.77 -3.47
CA THR A 282 -21.30 -15.42 -3.05
C THR A 282 -22.32 -14.38 -2.54
N LEU A 283 -21.91 -13.42 -1.73
CA LEU A 283 -22.78 -12.32 -1.27
C LEU A 283 -23.25 -11.44 -2.43
N ASP A 284 -22.39 -11.15 -3.41
CA ASP A 284 -22.77 -10.41 -4.61
C ASP A 284 -23.82 -11.18 -5.43
N VAL A 285 -23.66 -12.49 -5.59
CA VAL A 285 -24.66 -13.34 -6.27
C VAL A 285 -25.99 -13.35 -5.50
N PHE A 286 -25.96 -13.52 -4.18
CA PHE A 286 -27.19 -13.56 -3.38
C PHE A 286 -27.93 -12.23 -3.36
N TYR A 287 -27.22 -11.10 -3.29
CA TYR A 287 -27.84 -9.78 -3.11
C TYR A 287 -28.10 -9.05 -4.43
N PHE A 288 -27.23 -9.21 -5.44
CA PHE A 288 -27.32 -8.54 -6.73
C PHE A 288 -27.68 -9.47 -7.90
N GLY A 289 -27.82 -10.78 -7.66
CA GLY A 289 -28.24 -11.79 -8.64
C GLY A 289 -27.16 -12.24 -9.63
N LYS A 290 -25.95 -11.70 -9.55
CA LYS A 290 -24.83 -12.05 -10.46
C LYS A 290 -23.46 -11.81 -9.81
N PRO A 291 -22.42 -12.57 -10.21
CA PRO A 291 -21.08 -12.33 -9.71
C PRO A 291 -20.51 -11.01 -10.26
N SER A 292 -19.66 -10.35 -9.47
CA SER A 292 -18.96 -9.12 -9.85
C SER A 292 -17.45 -9.34 -9.82
N VAL A 293 -16.77 -9.07 -10.94
CA VAL A 293 -15.30 -9.15 -11.01
C VAL A 293 -14.65 -8.08 -10.14
N ILE A 294 -15.19 -6.86 -10.14
CA ILE A 294 -14.72 -5.78 -9.26
C ILE A 294 -14.94 -6.19 -7.80
N GLY A 295 -16.10 -6.79 -7.50
CA GLY A 295 -16.41 -7.32 -6.17
C GLY A 295 -15.41 -8.40 -5.74
N ALA A 296 -15.12 -9.37 -6.61
CA ALA A 296 -14.13 -10.41 -6.34
C ALA A 296 -12.73 -9.84 -6.05
N VAL A 297 -12.30 -8.80 -6.79
CA VAL A 297 -11.04 -8.08 -6.52
C VAL A 297 -11.06 -7.40 -5.14
N GLN A 298 -12.15 -6.74 -4.77
CA GLN A 298 -12.30 -6.17 -3.41
C GLN A 298 -12.32 -7.26 -2.33
N GLY A 299 -12.97 -8.40 -2.60
CA GLY A 299 -13.02 -9.57 -1.73
C GLY A 299 -11.65 -10.18 -1.45
N MET A 300 -10.81 -10.37 -2.46
CA MET A 300 -9.44 -10.85 -2.21
C MET A 300 -8.61 -9.81 -1.45
N MET A 301 -8.70 -8.52 -1.76
CA MET A 301 -7.93 -7.46 -1.10
C MET A 301 -8.26 -7.36 0.40
N THR A 302 -9.54 -7.50 0.75
CA THR A 302 -9.99 -7.47 2.15
C THR A 302 -9.53 -8.70 2.92
N GLY A 303 -9.52 -9.89 2.32
CA GLY A 303 -8.95 -11.10 2.93
C GLY A 303 -7.45 -10.96 3.20
N LEU A 304 -6.71 -10.48 2.20
CA LEU A 304 -5.28 -10.19 2.31
C LEU A 304 -4.98 -9.16 3.41
N ALA A 305 -5.71 -8.05 3.45
CA ALA A 305 -5.55 -7.02 4.48
C ALA A 305 -5.92 -7.51 5.89
N CYS A 306 -6.97 -8.33 6.02
CA CYS A 306 -7.44 -8.86 7.30
C CYS A 306 -6.44 -9.85 7.93
N VAL A 307 -5.85 -10.75 7.15
CA VAL A 307 -4.91 -11.75 7.71
C VAL A 307 -3.53 -11.18 8.03
N THR A 308 -3.13 -10.08 7.37
CA THR A 308 -1.83 -9.41 7.52
C THR A 308 -1.33 -9.27 8.98
N PRO A 309 -2.07 -8.67 9.93
CA PRO A 309 -1.59 -8.50 11.30
C PRO A 309 -1.38 -9.83 12.06
N GLY A 310 -1.98 -10.94 11.61
CA GLY A 310 -1.93 -12.23 12.28
C GLY A 310 -1.27 -13.36 11.47
N ALA A 311 -0.75 -13.08 10.27
CA ALA A 311 -0.51 -14.10 9.26
C ALA A 311 0.37 -15.26 9.73
N GLY A 312 1.45 -14.98 10.49
CA GLY A 312 2.32 -16.02 11.04
C GLY A 312 2.01 -16.46 12.47
N VAL A 313 1.01 -15.88 13.12
CA VAL A 313 0.68 -16.16 14.53
C VAL A 313 -0.68 -16.80 14.74
N VAL A 314 -1.47 -16.99 13.68
CA VAL A 314 -2.75 -17.71 13.73
C VAL A 314 -2.65 -19.06 13.03
N GLN A 315 -3.51 -19.99 13.42
CA GLN A 315 -3.60 -21.30 12.77
C GLN A 315 -4.31 -21.20 11.41
N ALA A 316 -4.06 -22.14 10.50
CA ALA A 316 -4.63 -22.10 9.14
C ALA A 316 -6.17 -22.18 9.10
N TRP A 317 -6.80 -22.90 10.03
CA TRP A 317 -8.26 -22.89 10.16
C TRP A 317 -8.78 -21.50 10.56
N ALA A 318 -8.01 -20.76 11.37
CA ALA A 318 -8.37 -19.41 11.79
C ALA A 318 -8.26 -18.43 10.61
N ALA A 319 -7.32 -18.65 9.69
CA ALA A 319 -7.23 -17.87 8.44
C ALA A 319 -8.48 -18.03 7.55
N ILE A 320 -9.14 -19.20 7.56
CA ILE A 320 -10.45 -19.40 6.90
C ILE A 320 -11.50 -18.52 7.58
N VAL A 321 -11.59 -18.56 8.91
CA VAL A 321 -12.55 -17.74 9.67
C VAL A 321 -12.31 -16.24 9.42
N MET A 322 -11.06 -15.80 9.45
CA MET A 322 -10.68 -14.43 9.11
C MET A 322 -11.09 -14.07 7.68
N GLY A 323 -10.93 -15.00 6.72
CA GLY A 323 -11.38 -14.82 5.34
C GLY A 323 -12.90 -14.69 5.21
N ILE A 324 -13.69 -15.50 5.93
CA ILE A 324 -15.15 -15.39 5.95
C ILE A 324 -15.58 -14.01 6.47
N LEU A 325 -14.97 -13.58 7.58
CA LEU A 325 -15.27 -12.29 8.19
C LEU A 325 -14.81 -11.12 7.31
N ALA A 326 -13.66 -11.24 6.65
CA ALA A 326 -13.13 -10.24 5.71
C ALA A 326 -13.98 -10.11 4.44
N GLY A 327 -14.55 -11.22 3.95
CA GLY A 327 -15.43 -11.21 2.79
C GLY A 327 -16.83 -10.67 3.09
N SER A 328 -17.25 -10.66 4.36
CA SER A 328 -18.61 -10.29 4.76
C SER A 328 -18.73 -8.93 5.46
N ILE A 329 -17.83 -8.59 6.39
CA ILE A 329 -17.92 -7.33 7.17
C ILE A 329 -17.56 -6.11 6.29
N PRO A 330 -16.38 -6.05 5.64
CA PRO A 330 -16.08 -5.07 4.61
C PRO A 330 -17.15 -4.96 3.53
N TRP A 331 -17.66 -6.10 3.01
CA TRP A 331 -18.76 -6.12 2.05
C TRP A 331 -20.00 -5.40 2.59
N TYR A 332 -20.44 -5.74 3.80
CA TYR A 332 -21.59 -5.10 4.45
C TYR A 332 -21.36 -3.61 4.66
N SER A 333 -20.17 -3.24 5.13
CA SER A 333 -19.80 -1.85 5.38
C SER A 333 -19.86 -0.99 4.10
N MET A 334 -19.40 -1.54 2.98
CA MET A 334 -19.35 -0.85 1.69
C MET A 334 -20.70 -0.87 0.97
N MET A 335 -21.37 -2.03 0.91
CA MET A 335 -22.56 -2.23 0.08
C MET A 335 -23.86 -1.78 0.76
N ILE A 336 -23.92 -1.85 2.09
CA ILE A 336 -25.12 -1.57 2.88
C ILE A 336 -24.91 -0.35 3.78
N LEU A 337 -23.94 -0.38 4.70
CA LEU A 337 -23.78 0.68 5.70
C LEU A 337 -23.45 2.04 5.06
N HIS A 338 -22.53 2.08 4.10
CA HIS A 338 -22.19 3.31 3.36
C HIS A 338 -23.42 3.94 2.68
N LYS A 339 -24.33 3.12 2.13
CA LYS A 339 -25.56 3.62 1.49
C LYS A 339 -26.63 4.10 2.49
N LYS A 340 -26.52 3.73 3.76
CA LYS A 340 -27.46 4.13 4.83
C LYS A 340 -26.93 5.25 5.73
N SER A 341 -25.62 5.42 5.80
CA SER A 341 -24.98 6.41 6.67
C SER A 341 -24.78 7.73 5.95
N THR A 342 -25.43 8.78 6.45
CA THR A 342 -25.25 10.15 5.95
C THR A 342 -23.81 10.62 6.10
N PHE A 343 -23.15 10.28 7.21
CA PHE A 343 -21.74 10.61 7.45
C PHE A 343 -20.82 9.99 6.40
N LEU A 344 -20.97 8.69 6.12
CA LEU A 344 -20.10 8.01 5.15
C LEU A 344 -20.31 8.53 3.71
N GLN A 345 -21.52 8.99 3.37
CA GLN A 345 -21.83 9.55 2.04
C GLN A 345 -21.26 10.95 1.81
N GLN A 346 -20.92 11.67 2.87
CA GLN A 346 -20.29 12.99 2.75
C GLN A 346 -18.86 12.90 2.21
N VAL A 347 -18.22 11.73 2.35
CA VAL A 347 -16.82 11.53 1.96
C VAL A 347 -16.76 10.69 0.68
N ASP A 348 -16.21 11.30 -0.37
CA ASP A 348 -16.00 10.64 -1.66
C ASP A 348 -14.65 9.91 -1.71
N ASP A 349 -14.62 8.74 -1.07
CA ASP A 349 -13.50 7.79 -1.08
C ASP A 349 -13.49 6.99 -2.40
N THR A 350 -12.66 7.39 -3.35
CA THR A 350 -12.76 7.00 -4.77
C THR A 350 -12.84 5.49 -5.01
N LEU A 351 -11.94 4.72 -4.39
CA LEU A 351 -11.89 3.26 -4.51
C LEU A 351 -12.38 2.53 -3.24
N ALA A 352 -13.05 3.25 -2.33
CA ALA A 352 -13.57 2.69 -1.08
C ALA A 352 -12.48 2.07 -0.18
N VAL A 353 -11.28 2.68 -0.14
CA VAL A 353 -10.09 2.24 0.64
C VAL A 353 -10.40 2.17 2.14
N PHE A 354 -11.31 3.01 2.64
CA PHE A 354 -11.77 2.92 4.02
C PHE A 354 -12.33 1.53 4.35
N HIS A 355 -13.16 0.97 3.48
CA HIS A 355 -13.78 -0.34 3.72
C HIS A 355 -12.79 -1.47 3.45
N THR A 356 -11.99 -1.37 2.40
CA THR A 356 -11.09 -2.46 1.99
C THR A 356 -9.80 -2.54 2.77
N HIS A 357 -9.38 -1.45 3.41
CA HIS A 357 -8.16 -1.39 4.21
C HIS A 357 -8.40 -0.98 5.66
N ALA A 358 -9.14 0.09 5.97
CA ALA A 358 -9.34 0.49 7.37
C ALA A 358 -10.24 -0.50 8.12
N VAL A 359 -11.41 -0.84 7.58
CA VAL A 359 -12.31 -1.83 8.20
C VAL A 359 -11.67 -3.22 8.22
N ALA A 360 -11.07 -3.65 7.11
CA ALA A 360 -10.41 -4.96 7.02
C ALA A 360 -9.16 -5.06 7.93
N GLY A 361 -8.31 -4.03 7.97
CA GLY A 361 -7.12 -3.98 8.82
C GLY A 361 -7.46 -3.91 10.31
N LEU A 362 -8.48 -3.13 10.68
CA LEU A 362 -9.03 -3.11 12.04
C LEU A 362 -9.53 -4.49 12.44
N LEU A 363 -10.38 -5.10 11.61
CA LEU A 363 -10.92 -6.44 11.83
C LEU A 363 -9.80 -7.46 12.01
N GLY A 364 -8.79 -7.43 11.13
CA GLY A 364 -7.63 -8.29 11.19
C GLY A 364 -6.87 -8.20 12.51
N GLY A 365 -6.57 -6.98 12.95
CA GLY A 365 -5.84 -6.76 14.19
C GLY A 365 -6.64 -7.18 15.43
N LEU A 366 -7.96 -6.95 15.42
CA LEU A 366 -8.86 -7.42 16.49
C LEU A 366 -8.93 -8.95 16.52
N LEU A 367 -9.11 -9.60 15.37
CA LEU A 367 -9.14 -11.06 15.25
C LEU A 367 -7.80 -11.68 15.66
N THR A 368 -6.67 -11.03 15.34
CA THR A 368 -5.36 -11.44 15.84
C THR A 368 -5.32 -11.42 17.37
N GLY A 369 -5.88 -10.38 18.00
CA GLY A 369 -6.00 -10.32 19.46
C GLY A 369 -6.85 -11.42 20.09
N LEU A 370 -7.73 -12.06 19.31
CA LEU A 370 -8.54 -13.20 19.74
C LEU A 370 -7.86 -14.55 19.44
N LEU A 371 -7.24 -14.68 18.26
CA LEU A 371 -6.86 -15.94 17.62
C LEU A 371 -5.34 -16.20 17.60
N ALA A 372 -4.51 -15.29 18.10
CA ALA A 372 -3.06 -15.49 18.16
C ALA A 372 -2.71 -16.73 19.01
N GLU A 373 -2.11 -17.72 18.38
CA GLU A 373 -1.80 -19.01 18.98
C GLU A 373 -0.49 -18.90 19.79
N PRO A 374 -0.46 -19.36 21.06
CA PRO A 374 0.68 -19.15 21.95
C PRO A 374 2.01 -19.71 21.45
N THR A 375 2.00 -20.90 20.84
CA THR A 375 3.22 -21.57 20.33
C THR A 375 3.83 -20.76 19.20
N LEU A 376 3.01 -20.35 18.22
CA LEU A 376 3.44 -19.51 17.11
C LEU A 376 3.94 -18.15 17.61
N CYS A 377 3.23 -17.53 18.56
CA CYS A 377 3.68 -16.29 19.20
C CYS A 377 5.08 -16.42 19.80
N SER A 378 5.36 -17.53 20.51
CA SER A 378 6.65 -17.76 21.14
C SER A 378 7.82 -17.94 20.15
N ILE A 379 7.54 -18.29 18.89
CA ILE A 379 8.55 -18.48 17.86
C ILE A 379 8.99 -17.14 17.24
N VAL A 380 8.06 -16.21 17.04
CA VAL A 380 8.30 -14.99 16.24
C VAL A 380 8.26 -13.69 17.04
N LEU A 381 7.55 -13.63 18.16
CA LEU A 381 7.35 -12.36 18.87
C LEU A 381 8.43 -12.13 19.94
N PRO A 382 8.86 -10.87 20.11
CA PRO A 382 9.86 -10.52 21.13
C PRO A 382 9.28 -10.58 22.55
N VAL A 383 7.97 -10.35 22.70
CA VAL A 383 7.28 -10.35 24.00
C VAL A 383 6.78 -11.76 24.30
N SER A 384 7.35 -12.36 25.35
CA SER A 384 7.01 -13.71 25.81
C SER A 384 5.60 -13.78 26.40
N ASN A 385 5.05 -15.00 26.50
CA ASN A 385 3.72 -15.28 27.03
C ASN A 385 2.55 -14.55 26.31
N THR A 386 2.79 -14.08 25.09
CA THR A 386 1.75 -13.48 24.24
C THR A 386 0.79 -14.55 23.74
N LYS A 387 -0.52 -14.31 23.89
CA LYS A 387 -1.58 -15.23 23.48
C LYS A 387 -2.89 -14.49 23.22
N GLY A 388 -3.64 -14.98 22.24
CA GLY A 388 -4.99 -14.53 21.92
C GLY A 388 -5.99 -14.85 23.02
N ALA A 389 -7.10 -14.11 23.04
CA ALA A 389 -8.11 -14.23 24.07
C ALA A 389 -8.76 -15.60 24.19
N PHE A 390 -8.78 -16.39 23.11
CA PHE A 390 -9.35 -17.74 23.14
C PHE A 390 -8.39 -18.81 23.71
N TYR A 391 -7.12 -18.45 24.00
CA TYR A 391 -6.10 -19.39 24.48
C TYR A 391 -5.70 -19.18 25.95
N GLY A 392 -6.46 -18.42 26.75
CA GLY A 392 -6.15 -18.23 28.17
C GLY A 392 -7.34 -17.79 29.04
N ARG A 393 -7.34 -18.21 30.32
CA ARG A 393 -8.36 -17.82 31.32
C ARG A 393 -8.33 -16.33 31.66
N ASP A 394 -7.15 -15.70 31.57
CA ASP A 394 -6.94 -14.24 31.75
C ASP A 394 -6.94 -13.48 30.40
N GLY A 395 -7.43 -14.11 29.32
CA GLY A 395 -7.11 -13.84 27.92
C GLY A 395 -7.50 -12.49 27.31
N GLY A 396 -8.12 -11.56 28.04
CA GLY A 396 -8.55 -10.28 27.45
C GLY A 396 -7.43 -9.29 27.11
N MET A 397 -6.23 -9.45 27.69
CA MET A 397 -5.20 -8.42 27.65
C MET A 397 -4.67 -8.15 26.23
N LEU A 398 -4.40 -9.19 25.43
CA LEU A 398 -3.93 -8.96 24.05
C LEU A 398 -5.00 -8.26 23.20
N PHE A 399 -6.26 -8.67 23.33
CA PHE A 399 -7.36 -8.02 22.62
C PHE A 399 -7.48 -6.53 22.98
N LEU A 400 -7.33 -6.19 24.26
CA LEU A 400 -7.26 -4.79 24.71
C LEU A 400 -6.07 -4.05 24.10
N LYS A 401 -4.88 -4.67 24.07
CA LYS A 401 -3.68 -4.10 23.42
C LYS A 401 -3.95 -3.76 21.95
N GLN A 402 -4.57 -4.68 21.21
CA GLN A 402 -4.95 -4.46 19.81
C GLN A 402 -5.93 -3.28 19.64
N ILE A 403 -6.95 -3.18 20.51
CA ILE A 403 -7.91 -2.05 20.47
C ILE A 403 -7.18 -0.72 20.70
N VAL A 404 -6.36 -0.63 21.75
CA VAL A 404 -5.67 0.61 22.09
C VAL A 404 -4.67 1.01 21.00
N ALA A 405 -3.96 0.05 20.41
CA ALA A 405 -3.09 0.28 19.25
C ALA A 405 -3.88 0.80 18.04
N ALA A 406 -5.02 0.19 17.73
CA ALA A 406 -5.88 0.64 16.65
C ALA A 406 -6.38 2.08 16.88
N LEU A 407 -6.81 2.41 18.10
CA LEU A 407 -7.25 3.75 18.47
C LEU A 407 -6.13 4.78 18.34
N PHE A 408 -4.90 4.44 18.76
CA PHE A 408 -3.73 5.29 18.56
C PHE A 408 -3.48 5.56 17.07
N ILE A 409 -3.48 4.52 16.24
CA ILE A 409 -3.25 4.66 14.79
C ILE A 409 -4.36 5.46 14.13
N ILE A 410 -5.63 5.22 14.47
CA ILE A 410 -6.78 5.99 13.97
C ILE A 410 -6.64 7.46 14.36
N GLY A 411 -6.47 7.74 15.66
CA GLY A 411 -6.40 9.10 16.19
C GLY A 411 -5.23 9.90 15.60
N TRP A 412 -4.04 9.30 15.59
CA TRP A 412 -2.85 9.94 15.03
C TRP A 412 -3.02 10.25 13.54
N ASN A 413 -3.49 9.28 12.75
CA ASN A 413 -3.65 9.47 11.31
C ASN A 413 -4.73 10.50 10.97
N ILE A 414 -5.83 10.59 11.73
CA ILE A 414 -6.84 11.65 11.55
C ILE A 414 -6.20 13.02 11.79
N VAL A 415 -5.49 13.20 12.91
CA VAL A 415 -4.91 14.48 13.30
C VAL A 415 -3.79 14.89 12.35
N ALA A 416 -2.78 14.05 12.17
CA ALA A 416 -1.60 14.37 11.37
C ALA A 416 -1.95 14.58 9.88
N THR A 417 -2.78 13.71 9.29
CA THR A 417 -3.24 13.87 7.89
C THR A 417 -4.02 15.16 7.72
N THR A 418 -4.89 15.51 8.67
CA THR A 418 -5.59 16.80 8.68
C THR A 418 -4.60 17.95 8.69
N LEU A 419 -3.67 17.99 9.64
CA LEU A 419 -2.69 19.08 9.75
C LEU A 419 -1.84 19.23 8.47
N ILE A 420 -1.39 18.12 7.87
CA ILE A 420 -0.65 18.13 6.60
C ILE A 420 -1.49 18.78 5.49
N LEU A 421 -2.74 18.35 5.30
CA LEU A 421 -3.61 18.87 4.23
C LEU A 421 -3.98 20.34 4.48
N LEU A 422 -4.19 20.72 5.74
CA LEU A 422 -4.42 22.10 6.14
C LEU A 422 -3.19 22.99 5.91
N ALA A 423 -1.98 22.45 6.00
CA ALA A 423 -0.76 23.18 5.67
C ALA A 423 -0.59 23.31 4.15
N ILE A 424 -0.79 22.22 3.39
CA ILE A 424 -0.67 22.22 1.93
C ILE A 424 -1.68 23.18 1.30
N ARG A 425 -2.93 23.20 1.78
CA ARG A 425 -4.00 24.05 1.21
C ARG A 425 -3.72 25.55 1.31
N LEU A 426 -2.80 25.99 2.18
CA LEU A 426 -2.38 27.39 2.28
C LEU A 426 -1.63 27.85 1.03
N PHE A 427 -0.99 26.93 0.31
CA PHE A 427 -0.14 27.22 -0.85
C PHE A 427 -0.64 26.58 -2.14
N ILE A 428 -1.30 25.42 -2.05
CA ILE A 428 -1.72 24.62 -3.20
C ILE A 428 -3.16 24.15 -3.00
N PRO A 429 -4.10 24.43 -3.93
CA PRO A 429 -5.44 23.86 -3.86
C PRO A 429 -5.39 22.33 -3.78
N LEU A 430 -6.06 21.73 -2.80
CA LEU A 430 -6.05 20.27 -2.62
C LEU A 430 -6.77 19.53 -3.75
N ARG A 431 -7.77 20.17 -4.35
CA ARG A 431 -8.60 19.63 -5.42
C ARG A 431 -8.39 20.42 -6.70
N MET A 432 -8.45 19.72 -7.83
CA MET A 432 -8.49 20.36 -9.15
C MET A 432 -9.79 21.16 -9.34
N SER A 433 -9.78 22.14 -10.25
CA SER A 433 -10.98 22.90 -10.60
C SER A 433 -12.00 22.00 -11.32
N ASP A 434 -13.29 22.36 -11.28
CA ASP A 434 -14.32 21.57 -11.96
C ASP A 434 -14.08 21.49 -13.48
N GLU A 435 -13.50 22.52 -14.09
CA GLU A 435 -13.08 22.52 -15.50
C GLU A 435 -12.00 21.46 -15.77
N GLN A 436 -10.95 21.41 -14.95
CA GLN A 436 -9.92 20.38 -15.05
C GLN A 436 -10.50 18.98 -14.81
N LEU A 437 -11.47 18.85 -13.90
CA LEU A 437 -12.15 17.57 -13.66
C LEU A 437 -13.00 17.10 -14.84
N MET A 438 -13.56 18.03 -15.62
CA MET A 438 -14.30 17.70 -16.83
C MET A 438 -13.38 17.13 -17.90
N ILE A 439 -12.21 17.75 -18.10
CA ILE A 439 -11.22 17.37 -19.13
C ILE A 439 -10.44 16.11 -18.73
N GLY A 440 -9.89 16.06 -17.52
CA GLY A 440 -9.10 14.93 -17.02
C GLY A 440 -7.60 15.04 -17.34
N ASP A 441 -6.97 13.91 -17.66
CA ASP A 441 -5.53 13.75 -17.84
C ASP A 441 -4.91 14.77 -18.81
N ASP A 442 -5.60 15.13 -19.90
CA ASP A 442 -5.14 16.15 -20.84
C ASP A 442 -4.94 17.53 -20.17
N ALA A 443 -5.85 17.94 -19.28
CA ALA A 443 -5.69 19.20 -18.54
C ALA A 443 -4.60 19.14 -17.45
N VAL A 444 -4.23 17.94 -16.98
CA VAL A 444 -3.24 17.78 -15.90
C VAL A 444 -1.84 17.57 -16.44
N HIS A 445 -1.72 16.77 -17.50
CA HIS A 445 -0.45 16.27 -18.04
C HIS A 445 -0.24 16.60 -19.53
N GLY A 446 -1.29 17.01 -20.26
CA GLY A 446 -1.25 17.14 -21.73
C GLY A 446 -1.13 15.78 -22.43
N GLU A 447 -1.61 14.72 -21.77
CA GLU A 447 -1.49 13.33 -22.23
C GLU A 447 -2.85 12.64 -22.30
N GLU A 448 -3.00 11.75 -23.27
CA GLU A 448 -4.12 10.81 -23.34
C GLU A 448 -3.67 9.38 -23.06
N ALA A 449 -4.43 8.66 -22.24
CA ALA A 449 -4.14 7.28 -21.87
C ALA A 449 -4.08 6.30 -23.06
N TYR A 450 -4.90 6.55 -24.09
CA TYR A 450 -4.98 5.71 -25.28
C TYR A 450 -4.97 6.58 -26.53
N ALA A 451 -3.80 6.75 -27.13
CA ALA A 451 -3.67 7.28 -28.48
C ALA A 451 -3.93 6.14 -29.48
N LEU A 452 -5.20 5.76 -29.66
CA LEU A 452 -5.58 4.70 -30.60
C LEU A 452 -5.47 5.13 -32.07
N TRP A 453 -5.21 6.40 -32.34
CA TRP A 453 -5.14 6.96 -33.68
C TRP A 453 -3.80 7.66 -33.85
N GLY A 454 -2.95 7.08 -34.71
CA GLY A 454 -1.84 7.81 -35.30
C GLY A 454 -2.39 8.80 -36.30
N ASP A 455 -2.76 9.99 -35.84
CA ASP A 455 -2.86 11.17 -36.69
C ASP A 455 -2.02 12.27 -36.06
N GLY A 456 -0.93 12.59 -36.73
CA GLY A 456 -0.06 13.71 -36.41
C GLY A 456 -0.70 15.07 -36.69
N GLU A 457 -1.94 15.31 -36.23
CA GLU A 457 -2.47 16.66 -36.18
C GLU A 457 -2.19 17.25 -34.80
N LYS A 458 -1.13 18.06 -34.74
CA LYS A 458 -1.04 19.12 -33.73
C LYS A 458 -2.33 19.92 -33.84
N TYR A 459 -3.04 20.07 -32.72
CA TYR A 459 -4.17 20.99 -32.59
C TYR A 459 -3.83 22.35 -33.20
N ASP A 460 -4.46 22.69 -34.33
CA ASP A 460 -4.31 23.97 -35.03
C ASP A 460 -5.51 24.87 -34.72
N PRO A 461 -5.37 25.89 -33.84
CA PRO A 461 -6.44 26.81 -33.51
C PRO A 461 -6.90 27.69 -34.70
N ALA A 462 -6.19 27.71 -35.83
CA ALA A 462 -6.57 28.50 -37.01
C ALA A 462 -7.70 27.86 -37.85
N ARG A 463 -8.01 26.57 -37.68
CA ARG A 463 -9.01 25.85 -38.50
C ARG A 463 -10.44 25.87 -37.96
N HIS A 464 -10.66 26.31 -36.73
CA HIS A 464 -12.00 26.36 -36.12
C HIS A 464 -12.40 27.76 -35.64
N GLY A 465 -11.91 28.79 -36.32
CA GLY A 465 -12.40 30.16 -36.21
C GLY A 465 -13.62 30.40 -37.11
N TRP A 466 -14.75 30.70 -36.47
CA TRP A 466 -16.01 31.08 -37.10
C TRP A 466 -15.88 32.38 -37.89
N HIS A 467 -15.99 32.35 -39.23
CA HIS A 467 -16.48 33.46 -40.05
C HIS A 467 -16.98 32.96 -41.41
N GLY A 468 -18.14 33.47 -41.85
CA GLY A 468 -18.86 33.02 -43.04
C GLY A 468 -18.52 33.76 -44.34
N SER A 469 -19.33 33.41 -45.36
CA SER A 469 -19.54 33.98 -46.70
C SER A 469 -18.73 33.46 -47.91
N THR A 470 -19.42 32.62 -48.70
CA THR A 470 -19.67 32.66 -50.17
C THR A 470 -18.55 32.49 -51.24
N SER A 471 -18.76 31.47 -52.10
CA SER A 471 -18.47 31.37 -53.56
C SER A 471 -17.27 30.50 -54.05
N PRO A 472 -17.29 29.90 -55.27
CA PRO A 472 -17.01 28.46 -55.48
C PRO A 472 -15.81 28.15 -56.42
N PRO A 473 -15.60 26.89 -56.91
CA PRO A 473 -14.31 26.19 -56.82
C PRO A 473 -13.32 26.50 -57.96
N GLU A 474 -12.04 26.64 -57.63
CA GLU A 474 -10.95 26.65 -58.61
C GLU A 474 -10.13 25.36 -58.55
N THR A 475 -10.05 24.74 -59.72
CA THR A 475 -9.17 23.64 -60.11
C THR A 475 -7.69 24.01 -60.01
N THR A 476 -6.89 23.18 -59.35
CA THR A 476 -5.47 23.00 -59.72
C THR A 476 -5.00 21.57 -59.47
N GLN A 477 -4.64 20.92 -60.58
CA GLN A 477 -3.85 19.70 -60.63
C GLN A 477 -2.38 19.99 -60.27
N THR A 478 -1.78 19.15 -59.43
CA THR A 478 -0.39 18.65 -59.48
C THR A 478 -0.34 17.51 -58.43
N GLY A 479 -0.05 16.25 -58.69
CA GLY A 479 0.85 15.65 -59.67
C GLY A 479 2.20 15.37 -59.01
N PHE A 480 2.32 14.33 -58.16
CA PHE A 480 3.51 13.44 -58.06
C PHE A 480 3.21 12.19 -57.22
N VAL A 481 3.78 11.08 -57.66
CA VAL A 481 3.44 9.67 -57.37
C VAL A 481 4.53 9.03 -56.50
N ASN A 482 4.11 8.12 -55.61
CA ASN A 482 4.77 6.90 -55.07
C ASN A 482 4.35 6.77 -53.59
N GLY A 483 3.75 5.71 -53.08
CA GLY A 483 3.59 4.34 -53.54
C GLY A 483 3.75 3.42 -52.32
N ALA A 484 2.64 2.95 -51.74
CA ALA A 484 2.55 1.70 -50.97
C ALA A 484 1.08 1.48 -50.54
N ARG A 485 0.40 0.57 -51.24
CA ARG A 485 -0.90 0.02 -50.84
C ARG A 485 -0.67 -0.97 -49.69
N GLY A 486 -1.12 -0.62 -48.49
CA GLY A 486 -1.26 -1.54 -47.35
C GLY A 486 -2.72 -1.95 -47.20
N VAL A 487 -2.95 -3.25 -47.16
CA VAL A 487 -4.25 -3.94 -47.21
C VAL A 487 -5.06 -3.70 -45.93
N THR A 488 -6.34 -3.33 -46.10
CA THR A 488 -7.36 -3.30 -45.05
C THR A 488 -7.63 -4.72 -44.55
N ILE A 489 -7.41 -4.98 -43.27
CA ILE A 489 -8.02 -6.12 -42.56
C ILE A 489 -9.06 -5.52 -41.62
N ASN A 490 -10.34 -5.78 -41.91
CA ASN A 490 -11.43 -5.56 -40.98
C ASN A 490 -11.30 -6.56 -39.82
N LEU A 491 -11.32 -6.04 -38.60
CA LEU A 491 -11.82 -6.73 -37.41
C LEU A 491 -12.84 -5.82 -36.74
#